data_AF-A0A7C4PJF5-F1
#
_entry.id   AF-A0A7C4PJF5-F1
#
_cell.length_a   1.000
_cell.length_b   1.000
_cell.length_c   1.000
_cell.angle_alpha   90.00
_cell.angle_beta   90.00
_cell.angle_gamma   90.00
#
_symmetry.space_group_name_H-M   'P 1'
#
loop_
_entity.id
_entity.type
_entity.pdbx_description
1 polymer ?
#
loop_
_entity_poly.entity_id
_entity_poly.type
_entity_poly.pdbx_seq_one_letter_code
_entity_poly.pdbx_strand_id
1 'polypeptide(L)'
;CGVPERAQNEPTGSYWVQDCSAATENLLIAATGLGLGTVWTGVYPVTERVRAVQKVLGLPEGVIPLGVILVGYPAEEKPPRTQYREDRVHWEQY
;
A
#
# COMPACT_ATOMS: atom_id res chain seq x y z
N CYS A 1 4.30 -6.85 0.11
CA CYS A 1 3.70 -8.10 -0.43
C CYS A 1 3.13 -8.88 0.73
N GLY A 2 2.00 -9.57 0.55
CA GLY A 2 1.45 -10.47 1.56
C GLY A 2 1.61 -11.93 1.17
N VAL A 3 1.55 -12.81 2.15
CA VAL A 3 1.41 -14.26 1.96
C VAL A 3 0.09 -14.64 2.64
N PRO A 4 -1.02 -14.75 1.90
CA PRO A 4 -2.34 -14.89 2.50
C PRO A 4 -2.44 -16.07 3.48
N GLU A 5 -1.79 -17.18 3.16
CA GLU A 5 -1.73 -18.40 3.99
C GLU A 5 -1.10 -18.16 5.37
N ARG A 6 -0.10 -17.29 5.48
CA ARG A 6 0.49 -16.93 6.78
C ARG A 6 -0.43 -16.07 7.63
N ALA A 7 -1.34 -15.34 6.98
CA ALA A 7 -2.36 -14.53 7.64
C ALA A 7 -3.67 -15.31 7.90
N GLN A 8 -3.77 -16.57 7.49
CA GLN A 8 -4.97 -17.42 7.69
C GLN A 8 -5.06 -18.06 9.09
N ASN A 9 -4.01 -17.99 9.91
CA ASN A 9 -4.02 -18.50 11.28
C ASN A 9 -4.78 -17.58 12.26
N GLU A 10 -5.32 -16.46 11.78
CA GLU A 10 -6.15 -15.53 12.54
C GLU A 10 -7.64 -15.91 12.38
N PRO A 11 -8.44 -15.98 13.47
CA PRO A 11 -9.84 -16.41 13.45
C PRO A 11 -10.77 -15.61 12.51
N THR A 12 -10.30 -14.49 11.98
CA THR A 12 -11.07 -13.41 11.35
C THR A 12 -10.79 -13.25 9.85
N GLY A 13 -10.00 -14.15 9.25
CA GLY A 13 -9.65 -14.12 7.83
C GLY A 13 -8.32 -13.42 7.54
N SER A 14 -7.90 -13.44 6.27
CA SER A 14 -6.57 -12.99 5.86
C SER A 14 -6.50 -11.46 5.68
N TYR A 15 -5.95 -10.73 6.65
CA TYR A 15 -5.80 -9.26 6.64
C TYR A 15 -4.51 -8.74 5.98
N TRP A 16 -3.82 -9.58 5.20
CA TRP A 16 -2.54 -9.21 4.60
C TRP A 16 -2.60 -7.94 3.74
N VAL A 17 -3.77 -7.64 3.15
CA VAL A 17 -3.97 -6.41 2.37
C VAL A 17 -3.91 -5.20 3.28
N GLN A 18 -4.61 -5.22 4.42
CA GLN A 18 -4.62 -4.15 5.41
C GLN A 18 -3.23 -3.97 6.02
N ASP A 19 -2.58 -5.07 6.41
CA ASP A 19 -1.23 -5.06 6.98
C ASP A 19 -0.23 -4.42 6.01
N CYS A 20 -0.23 -4.88 4.75
CA CYS A 20 0.65 -4.34 3.73
C CYS A 20 0.29 -2.89 3.37
N SER A 21 -0.99 -2.49 3.46
CA SER A 21 -1.42 -1.12 3.20
C SER A 21 -0.93 -0.16 4.28
N ALA A 22 -1.09 -0.53 5.55
CA ALA A 22 -0.58 0.24 6.68
C ALA A 22 0.96 0.32 6.67
N ALA A 23 1.64 -0.80 6.37
CA ALA A 23 3.09 -0.81 6.19
C ALA A 23 3.54 0.08 5.02
N THR A 24 2.78 0.11 3.93
CA THR A 24 3.06 1.00 2.79
C THR A 24 2.93 2.46 3.22
N GLU A 25 1.85 2.84 3.91
CA GLU A 25 1.65 4.21 4.37
C GLU A 25 2.77 4.67 5.32
N ASN A 26 3.19 3.81 6.26
CA ASN A 26 4.33 4.10 7.13
C ASN A 26 5.62 4.39 6.34
N LEU A 27 5.87 3.65 5.25
CA LEU A 27 7.00 3.90 4.36
C LEU A 27 6.88 5.27 3.67
N LEU A 28 5.71 5.63 3.16
CA LEU A 28 5.49 6.92 2.48
C LEU A 28 5.71 8.11 3.43
N ILE A 29 5.20 8.02 4.66
CA ILE A 29 5.40 9.03 5.71
C ILE A 29 6.88 9.14 6.08
N ALA A 30 7.55 8.01 6.33
CA ALA A 30 8.96 7.98 6.70
C ALA A 30 9.85 8.57 5.59
N ALA A 31 9.60 8.21 4.33
CA ALA A 31 10.33 8.74 3.19
C ALA A 31 10.20 10.27 3.08
N THR A 32 8.99 10.80 3.30
CA THR A 32 8.76 12.25 3.36
C THR A 32 9.60 12.93 4.44
N GLY A 33 9.66 12.32 5.65
CA GLY A 33 10.50 12.81 6.75
C GLY A 33 12.01 12.80 6.44
N LEU A 34 12.44 11.98 5.48
CA LEU A 34 13.82 11.93 4.98
C LEU A 34 14.08 12.85 3.78
N GLY A 35 13.09 13.67 3.38
CA GLY A 35 13.21 14.55 2.21
C GLY A 35 13.07 13.82 0.86
N LEU A 36 12.53 12.59 0.86
CA LEU A 36 12.27 11.81 -0.35
C LEU A 36 10.81 11.96 -0.80
N GLY A 37 10.60 11.88 -2.12
CA GLY A 37 9.29 11.76 -2.74
C GLY A 37 8.95 10.30 -2.99
N THR A 38 7.67 9.95 -2.81
CA THR A 38 7.18 8.59 -3.05
C THR A 38 5.83 8.57 -3.77
N VAL A 39 5.56 7.46 -4.46
CA VAL A 39 4.22 7.17 -5.00
C VAL A 39 3.91 5.68 -4.87
N TRP A 40 2.73 5.37 -4.34
CA TRP A 40 2.19 4.02 -4.37
C TRP A 40 1.51 3.73 -5.70
N THR A 41 2.12 2.85 -6.50
CA THR A 41 1.49 2.31 -7.72
C THR A 41 0.75 1.01 -7.41
N GLY A 42 -0.58 1.02 -7.55
CA GLY A 42 -1.43 -0.12 -7.20
C GLY A 42 -1.28 -1.31 -8.14
N VAL A 43 -1.03 -2.49 -7.57
CA VAL A 43 -0.84 -3.76 -8.29
C VAL A 43 -2.01 -4.70 -8.03
N TYR A 44 -2.20 -5.13 -6.77
CA TYR A 44 -3.38 -5.86 -6.34
C TYR A 44 -4.59 -4.91 -6.27
N PRO A 45 -5.83 -5.35 -6.58
CA PRO A 45 -6.26 -6.72 -6.94
C PRO A 45 -6.21 -7.05 -8.43
N VAL A 46 -5.59 -6.22 -9.27
CA VAL A 46 -5.59 -6.42 -10.72
C VAL A 46 -4.69 -7.61 -11.10
N THR A 47 -5.29 -8.75 -11.42
CA THR A 47 -4.58 -10.02 -11.67
C THR A 47 -3.47 -9.92 -12.71
N GLU A 48 -3.69 -9.16 -13.79
CA GLU A 48 -2.68 -8.93 -14.82
C GLU A 48 -1.42 -8.25 -14.24
N ARG A 49 -1.60 -7.20 -13.44
CA ARG A 49 -0.51 -6.47 -12.79
C ARG A 49 0.21 -7.35 -11.77
N VAL A 50 -0.54 -8.12 -10.97
CA VAL A 50 0.01 -9.06 -10.00
C VAL A 50 0.94 -10.06 -10.69
N ARG A 51 0.47 -10.71 -11.76
CA ARG A 51 1.26 -11.69 -12.53
C ARG A 51 2.48 -11.06 -13.18
N ALA A 52 2.33 -9.86 -13.76
CA ALA A 52 3.44 -9.14 -14.37
C ALA A 52 4.55 -8.84 -13.34
N VAL A 53 4.19 -8.33 -12.17
CA VAL A 53 5.15 -8.02 -11.09
C VAL A 53 5.79 -9.29 -10.53
N GLN A 54 5.00 -10.35 -10.29
CA GLN A 54 5.53 -11.64 -9.83
C GLN A 54 6.56 -12.20 -10.82
N LYS A 55 6.28 -12.13 -12.13
CA LYS A 55 7.19 -12.59 -13.19
C LYS A 55 8.47 -11.77 -13.24
N VAL A 56 8.37 -10.44 -13.22
CA VAL A 56 9.54 -9.54 -13.32
C VAL A 56 10.47 -9.70 -12.11
N LEU A 57 9.90 -9.85 -10.91
CA LEU A 57 10.67 -9.94 -9.67
C LEU A 57 11.00 -11.37 -9.25
N GLY A 58 10.52 -12.39 -9.98
CA GLY A 58 10.72 -13.80 -9.62
C GLY A 58 10.13 -14.15 -8.24
N LEU A 59 8.95 -13.61 -7.91
CA LEU A 59 8.36 -13.83 -6.59
C LEU A 59 7.97 -15.31 -6.39
N PRO A 60 8.22 -15.88 -5.20
CA PRO A 60 7.78 -17.24 -4.87
C PRO A 60 6.27 -17.42 -4.98
N GLU A 61 5.84 -18.66 -5.15
CA GLU A 61 4.43 -19.04 -5.08
C GLU A 61 3.81 -18.60 -3.74
N GLY A 62 2.55 -18.15 -3.78
CA GLY A 62 1.84 -17.65 -2.60
C GLY A 62 2.20 -16.22 -2.16
N VAL A 63 3.27 -15.60 -2.71
CA VAL A 63 3.62 -14.19 -2.42
C VAL A 63 2.87 -13.24 -3.37
N ILE A 64 2.00 -12.40 -2.82
CA ILE A 64 1.17 -11.47 -3.58
C ILE A 64 1.67 -10.03 -3.41
N PRO A 65 2.10 -9.36 -4.49
CA PRO A 65 2.45 -7.93 -4.45
C PRO A 65 1.20 -7.06 -4.31
N LEU A 66 1.16 -6.23 -3.26
CA LEU A 66 0.10 -5.23 -3.06
C LEU A 66 0.28 -4.02 -4.01
N GLY A 67 1.50 -3.52 -4.10
CA GLY A 67 1.87 -2.37 -4.92
C GLY A 67 3.37 -2.31 -5.14
N VAL A 68 3.80 -1.40 -6.01
CA VAL A 68 5.20 -1.00 -6.17
C VAL A 68 5.34 0.44 -5.74
N ILE A 69 6.32 0.73 -4.89
CA ILE A 69 6.57 2.08 -4.38
C ILE A 69 7.77 2.66 -5.11
N LEU A 70 7.56 3.75 -5.84
CA LEU A 70 8.66 4.51 -6.43
C LEU A 70 9.17 5.48 -5.36
N VAL A 71 10.49 5.58 -5.22
CA VAL A 71 11.16 6.42 -4.21
C VAL A 71 12.30 7.18 -4.89
N GLY A 72 12.46 8.45 -4.58
CA GLY A 72 13.59 9.25 -5.07
C GLY A 72 13.59 10.67 -4.53
N TYR A 73 14.56 11.47 -4.98
CA TYR A 73 14.57 12.90 -4.69
C TYR A 73 13.51 13.62 -5.53
N PRO A 74 12.61 14.41 -4.92
CA PRO A 74 11.60 15.16 -5.65
C PRO A 74 12.24 16.12 -6.66
N ALA A 75 11.74 16.12 -7.90
CA ALA A 75 12.14 17.10 -8.92
C ALA A 75 11.37 18.42 -8.83
N GLU A 76 10.28 18.43 -8.06
CA GLU A 76 9.41 19.58 -7.82
C GLU A 76 8.88 19.51 -6.39
N GLU A 77 8.53 20.67 -5.83
CA GLU A 77 7.82 20.76 -4.56
C GLU A 77 6.31 20.85 -4.82
N LYS A 78 5.52 20.05 -4.13
CA LYS A 78 4.06 20.08 -4.22
C LYS A 78 3.47 20.53 -2.89
N PRO A 79 2.43 21.38 -2.91
CA PRO A 79 1.73 21.71 -1.68
C PRO A 79 1.08 20.43 -1.10
N PRO A 80 1.02 20.30 0.24
CA PRO A 80 0.30 19.20 0.88
C PRO A 80 -1.16 19.17 0.42
N ARG A 81 -1.67 17.98 0.10
CA ARG A 81 -3.08 17.79 -0.27
C ARG A 81 -3.91 17.50 0.97
N THR A 82 -4.70 18.47 1.43
CA THR A 82 -5.73 18.23 2.46
C THR A 82 -7.03 17.79 1.79
N GLN A 83 -7.71 16.79 2.38
CA GLN A 83 -8.99 16.26 1.88
C GLN A 83 -10.02 16.13 3.00
N TYR A 84 -9.89 16.93 4.06
CA TYR A 84 -10.88 16.94 5.14
C TYR A 84 -12.25 17.33 4.59
N ARG A 85 -13.25 16.59 5.02
CA ARG A 85 -14.65 16.72 4.62
C ARG A 85 -15.50 16.43 5.84
N GLU A 86 -16.09 17.48 6.41
CA GLU A 86 -16.92 17.38 7.61
C GLU A 86 -18.08 16.40 7.41
N ASP A 87 -18.66 16.36 6.21
CA ASP A 87 -19.74 15.44 5.83
C ASP A 87 -19.34 13.95 5.80
N ARG A 88 -18.05 13.62 5.99
CA ARG A 88 -17.56 12.24 6.17
C ARG A 88 -17.31 11.87 7.64
N VAL A 89 -17.58 12.78 8.57
CA VAL A 89 -17.43 12.56 10.01
C VAL A 89 -18.82 12.36 10.61
N HIS A 90 -19.06 11.16 11.12
CA HIS A 90 -20.34 10.75 11.70
C HIS A 90 -20.15 10.54 13.20
N TRP A 91 -20.96 11.21 14.02
CA TRP A 91 -20.94 11.08 15.48
C TRP A 91 -22.11 10.19 15.92
N GLU A 92 -21.83 9.21 16.77
CA GLU A 92 -22.80 8.22 17.31
C GLU A 92 -23.41 7.27 16.26
N GLN A 93 -23.90 7.80 15.14
CA GLN A 93 -24.59 7.07 14.07
C GLN A 93 -24.21 7.64 12.70
N TYR A 94 -24.34 6.81 11.65
CA TYR A 94 -24.11 7.21 10.26
C TYR A 94 -25.16 8.24 9.79
#